data_AF-A0A3S4IBH3-F1
#
_entry.id   AF-A0A3S4IBH3-F1
#
_cell.length_a   1.000
_cell.length_b   1.000
_cell.length_c   1.000
_cell.angle_alpha   90.00
_cell.angle_beta   90.00
_cell.angle_gamma   90.00
#
_symmetry.space_group_name_H-M   'P 1'
#
loop_
_entity.id
_entity.type
_entity.pdbx_description
1 polymer ?
#
loop_
_entity_poly.entity_id
_entity_poly.type
_entity_poly.pdbx_seq_one_letter_code
_entity_poly.pdbx_strand_id
1 'polypeptide(L)'
;MGAWFGLLRAGRQSGESGVDRYFEQQVSLAAFADVAENALDDLPIIWASTPAREIGYTLAERMLQRIAHDEHHLRSQTIAARLVTQK
;
A
#
# COMPACT_ATOMS: atom_id res chain seq x y z
N MET A 1 2.99 4.71 12.52
CA MET A 1 3.90 5.71 11.93
C MET A 1 3.71 5.62 10.42
N GLY A 2 3.06 6.60 9.78
CA GLY A 2 2.81 6.58 8.34
C GLY A 2 3.95 7.23 7.54
N ALA A 3 4.12 6.81 6.29
CA ALA A 3 5.06 7.41 5.35
C ALA A 3 4.30 7.89 4.10
N TRP A 4 4.71 9.05 3.58
CA TRP A 4 4.09 9.71 2.44
C TRP A 4 5.10 9.80 1.30
N PHE A 5 4.70 9.41 0.10
CA PHE A 5 5.55 9.41 -1.08
C PHE A 5 4.90 10.20 -2.22
N GLY A 6 5.61 11.24 -2.68
CA GLY A 6 5.26 11.94 -3.92
C GLY A 6 5.89 11.23 -5.11
N LEU A 7 5.07 10.73 -6.03
CA LEU A 7 5.50 10.16 -7.30
C LEU A 7 5.51 11.26 -8.36
N LEU A 8 6.68 11.55 -8.90
CA LEU A 8 6.85 12.41 -10.06
C LEU A 8 6.82 11.57 -11.33
N ARG A 9 6.03 11.99 -12.32
CA ARG A 9 6.08 11.38 -13.65
C ARG A 9 7.42 11.74 -14.31
N ALA A 10 8.35 10.78 -14.38
CA ALA A 10 9.60 10.94 -15.11
C ALA A 10 9.43 10.55 -16.59
N GLY A 11 9.74 11.48 -17.51
CA GLY A 11 9.75 11.23 -18.95
C GLY A 11 9.57 12.52 -19.78
N ARG A 12 10.14 12.56 -21.00
CA ARG A 12 9.86 13.66 -21.94
C ARG A 12 8.50 13.41 -22.57
N GLN A 13 7.53 14.29 -22.32
CA GLN A 13 6.37 14.41 -23.19
C GLN A 13 6.84 14.99 -24.52
N SER A 14 7.12 14.13 -25.49
CA SER A 14 7.38 14.53 -26.88
C SER A 14 6.06 14.96 -27.53
N GLY A 15 5.53 16.09 -27.09
CA GLY A 15 4.50 16.86 -27.79
C GLY A 15 5.14 18.14 -28.31
N GLU A 16 4.80 18.53 -29.52
CA GLU A 16 5.21 19.77 -30.16
C GLU A 16 4.69 20.99 -29.39
N SER A 17 5.36 22.14 -29.51
CA SER A 17 5.15 23.41 -28.78
C SER A 17 5.74 23.50 -27.36
N GLY A 18 6.93 24.09 -27.31
CA GLY A 18 7.50 24.68 -26.11
C GLY A 18 6.91 26.07 -25.92
N VAL A 19 6.48 26.37 -24.70
CA VAL A 19 6.48 27.66 -23.97
C VAL A 19 5.56 27.56 -22.75
N ASP A 20 4.55 26.67 -22.73
CA ASP A 20 3.54 26.61 -21.65
C ASP A 20 3.78 25.52 -20.56
N ARG A 21 4.78 24.65 -20.74
CA ARG A 21 4.97 23.44 -19.91
C ARG A 21 5.79 23.61 -18.62
N TYR A 22 6.16 24.83 -18.24
CA TYR A 22 6.85 25.08 -16.96
C TYR A 22 5.92 24.93 -15.74
N PHE A 23 4.60 24.84 -15.94
CA PHE A 23 3.61 24.83 -14.85
C PHE A 23 2.81 23.52 -14.68
N GLU A 24 3.04 22.48 -15.50
CA GLU A 24 2.28 21.22 -15.42
C GLU A 24 3.07 20.05 -14.78
N GLN A 25 3.78 20.31 -13.68
CA GLN A 25 4.34 19.20 -12.91
C GLN A 25 3.24 18.53 -12.08
N GLN A 26 2.54 17.56 -12.68
CA GLN A 26 1.58 16.72 -11.97
C GLN A 26 2.31 15.73 -11.06
N VAL A 27 2.01 15.78 -9.76
CA VAL A 27 2.54 14.87 -8.73
C VAL A 27 1.41 13.98 -8.26
N SER A 28 1.60 12.66 -8.29
CA SER A 28 0.67 11.71 -7.68
C SER A 28 1.12 11.41 -6.25
N LEU A 29 0.21 11.47 -5.28
CA LEU A 29 0.53 11.19 -3.88
C LEU A 29 0.05 9.80 -3.48
N ALA A 30 0.91 9.04 -2.81
CA ALA A 30 0.58 7.77 -2.20
C ALA A 30 1.09 7.70 -0.75
N ALA A 31 0.37 6.99 0.11
CA ALA A 31 0.69 6.87 1.52
C ALA A 31 0.55 5.43 2.04
N PHE A 32 1.34 5.10 3.07
CA PHE A 32 1.28 3.81 3.74
C PHE A 32 0.59 3.95 5.10
N ALA A 33 -0.30 3.01 5.39
CA ALA A 33 -1.12 3.04 6.60
C ALA A 33 -1.21 1.67 7.28
N ASP A 34 -1.05 1.66 8.61
CA ASP A 34 -1.25 0.48 9.46
C ASP A 34 -2.58 0.55 10.23
N VAL A 35 -3.53 1.36 9.74
CA VAL A 35 -4.88 1.49 10.30
C VAL A 35 -5.88 0.75 9.43
N ALA A 36 -7.04 0.45 9.99
CA ALA A 36 -8.14 -0.11 9.23
C ALA A 36 -8.60 0.88 8.13
N GLU A 37 -9.07 0.36 7.00
CA GLU A 37 -9.48 1.19 5.86
C GLU A 37 -10.54 2.23 6.20
N ASN A 38 -11.44 1.92 7.14
CA ASN A 38 -12.47 2.82 7.64
C ASN A 38 -11.95 3.94 8.56
N ALA A 39 -10.66 3.92 8.90
CA ALA A 39 -9.98 4.92 9.71
C ALA A 39 -8.92 5.69 8.90
N LEU A 40 -8.90 5.53 7.57
CA LEU A 40 -8.08 6.34 6.68
C LEU A 40 -8.67 7.75 6.59
N ASP A 41 -7.78 8.75 6.54
CA ASP A 41 -8.20 10.15 6.34
C ASP A 41 -8.85 10.32 4.96
N ASP A 42 -9.80 11.25 4.85
CA ASP A 42 -10.51 11.54 3.58
C ASP A 42 -9.69 12.49 2.69
N LEU A 43 -8.57 11.99 2.17
CA LEU A 43 -7.74 12.70 1.20
C LEU A 43 -7.79 11.99 -0.16
N PRO A 44 -7.81 12.74 -1.28
CA PRO A 44 -7.85 12.17 -2.63
C PRO A 44 -6.47 11.61 -3.04
N ILE A 45 -6.00 10.60 -2.32
CA ILE A 45 -4.71 9.95 -2.49
C ILE A 45 -4.88 8.44 -2.56
N ILE A 46 -3.82 7.78 -2.98
CA ILE A 46 -3.77 6.32 -3.00
C ILE A 46 -3.14 5.82 -1.69
N TRP A 47 -3.81 4.89 -1.03
CA TRP A 47 -3.32 4.28 0.20
C TRP A 47 -2.86 2.85 -0.05
N ALA A 48 -1.71 2.48 0.50
CA ALA A 48 -1.28 1.10 0.68
C ALA A 48 -1.44 0.74 2.16
N SER A 49 -2.38 -0.17 2.46
CA SER A 49 -2.71 -0.55 3.83
C SER A 49 -2.23 -1.96 4.17
N THR A 50 -1.71 -2.12 5.39
CA THR A 50 -1.32 -3.43 5.93
C THR A 50 -2.57 -4.17 6.44
N PRO A 51 -2.90 -5.38 5.94
CA PRO A 51 -4.09 -6.12 6.38
C PRO A 51 -3.85 -6.81 7.74
N ALA A 52 -3.70 -6.02 8.80
CA ALA A 52 -3.31 -6.48 10.13
C ALA A 52 -4.22 -7.58 10.70
N ARG A 53 -5.53 -7.53 10.42
CA ARG A 53 -6.50 -8.53 10.89
C ARG A 53 -6.26 -9.90 10.26
N GLU A 54 -6.02 -9.94 8.95
CA GLU A 54 -5.73 -11.19 8.22
C GLU A 54 -4.40 -11.78 8.66
N ILE A 55 -3.38 -10.93 8.86
CA ILE A 55 -2.09 -11.32 9.44
C ILE A 55 -2.31 -11.97 10.82
N GLY A 56 -3.13 -11.36 11.68
CA GLY A 56 -3.44 -11.89 13.01
C GLY A 56 -4.14 -13.24 12.97
N TYR A 57 -5.16 -13.42 12.13
CA TYR A 57 -5.85 -14.69 11.97
C TYR A 57 -4.92 -15.79 11.47
N THR A 58 -4.12 -15.48 10.45
CA THR A 58 -3.16 -16.41 9.86
C THR A 58 -2.10 -16.82 10.89
N LEU A 59 -1.62 -15.86 11.70
CA LEU A 59 -0.68 -16.13 12.79
C LEU A 59 -1.30 -17.04 13.86
N ALA A 60 -2.54 -16.78 14.27
CA ALA A 60 -3.23 -17.56 15.29
C ALA A 60 -3.45 -19.02 14.82
N GLU A 61 -3.90 -19.21 13.57
CA GLU A 61 -4.06 -20.53 12.97
C GLU A 61 -2.74 -21.31 12.97
N ARG A 62 -1.63 -20.66 12.59
CA ARG A 62 -0.29 -21.24 12.62
C ARG A 62 0.17 -21.62 14.03
N MET A 63 -0.15 -20.81 15.03
CA MET A 63 0.16 -21.13 16.42
C MET A 63 -0.55 -22.42 16.86
N LEU A 64 -1.83 -22.59 16.47
CA LEU A 64 -2.60 -23.80 16.78
C LEU A 64 -2.07 -25.03 16.05
N GLN A 65 -1.73 -24.92 14.77
CA GLN A 65 -1.10 -26.02 14.00
C GLN A 65 0.22 -26.47 14.64
N ARG A 66 1.04 -25.52 15.09
CA ARG A 66 2.31 -25.81 15.78
C ARG A 66 2.08 -26.54 17.11
N ILE A 67 1.05 -26.15 17.88
CA ILE A 67 0.68 -26.85 19.11
C ILE A 67 0.22 -28.29 18.80
N ALA A 68 -0.49 -28.48 17.69
CA ALA A 68 -0.96 -29.79 17.24
C ALA A 68 0.15 -30.69 16.64
N HIS A 69 1.41 -30.23 16.58
CA HIS A 69 2.56 -30.92 15.98
C HIS A 69 2.39 -31.24 14.48
N ASP A 70 1.63 -30.41 13.77
CA ASP A 70 1.43 -30.53 12.31
C ASP A 70 2.58 -29.80 11.56
N GLU A 71 3.80 -30.37 11.60
CA GLU A 71 5.04 -29.72 11.13
C GLU A 71 5.25 -29.79 9.60
N HIS A 72 4.25 -29.47 8.78
CA HIS A 72 4.38 -29.51 7.31
C HIS A 72 4.23 -28.13 6.63
N HIS A 73 4.48 -27.03 7.34
CA HIS A 73 4.11 -25.69 6.85
C HIS A 73 5.27 -24.72 6.64
N LEU A 74 5.11 -23.86 5.62
CA LEU A 74 6.04 -22.81 5.23
C LEU A 74 6.38 -21.91 6.42
N ARG A 75 7.66 -21.89 6.84
CA ARG A 75 8.17 -21.12 7.98
C ARG A 75 7.98 -19.60 7.86
N SER A 76 7.78 -19.11 6.63
CA SER A 76 7.52 -17.71 6.31
C SER A 76 6.31 -17.61 5.38
N GLN A 77 5.47 -16.60 5.60
CA GLN A 77 4.32 -16.28 4.75
C GLN A 77 4.27 -14.78 4.50
N THR A 78 4.13 -14.43 3.23
CA THR A 78 3.94 -13.06 2.80
C THR A 78 2.45 -12.83 2.57
N ILE A 79 1.90 -11.79 3.19
CA ILE A 79 0.54 -11.33 2.97
C ILE A 79 0.64 -9.99 2.23
N ALA A 80 -0.09 -9.88 1.12
CA ALA A 80 -0.04 -8.69 0.27
C ALA A 80 -0.69 -7.49 0.96
N ALA A 81 -0.11 -6.30 0.76
CA ALA A 81 -0.76 -5.05 1.15
C ALA A 81 -2.01 -4.80 0.29
N ARG A 82 -2.96 -4.03 0.80
CA ARG A 82 -4.18 -3.65 0.09
C ARG A 82 -4.09 -2.22 -0.44
N LEU A 83 -4.33 -2.06 -1.73
CA LEU A 83 -4.42 -0.75 -2.38
C LEU A 83 -5.84 -0.20 -2.22
N VAL A 84 -5.97 0.98 -1.66
CA VAL A 84 -7.25 1.69 -1.50
C VAL A 84 -7.19 2.99 -2.27
N THR A 85 -8.18 3.21 -3.12
CA THR A 85 -8.35 4.45 -3.88
C THR A 85 -9.51 5.24 -3.30
N GLN A 86 -9.23 6.43 -2.79
CA GLN A 86 -10.26 7.42 -2.50
C GLN A 86 -10.59 8.20 -3.77
N LYS A 87 -11.88 8.46 -3.98
CA LYS A 87 -12.40 9.18 -5.14
C LYS A 87 -12.51 10.66 -4.86
#